data_AF-A0A977L054-F1
#
_entry.id   AF-A0A977L054-F1
#
_cell.length_a   1.000
_cell.length_b   1.000
_cell.length_c   1.000
_cell.angle_alpha   90.00
_cell.angle_beta   90.00
_cell.angle_gamma   90.00
#
_symmetry.space_group_name_H-M   'P 1'
#
loop_
_entity.id
_entity.type
_entity.pdbx_description
1 polymer ?
#
loop_
_entity_poly.entity_id
_entity_poly.type
_entity_poly.pdbx_seq_one_letter_code
_entity_poly.pdbx_strand_id
1 'polypeptide(L)'
;MPIKPKKPNVLKSLINLMVLLGIILIVVEFSRNRFPALISSVTKPGCVIKGNISVNTGNKNYHLFGMEDYENTIIDPMKGEKWFCTESEEIANGWKKAPR
;
A
#
# COMPACT_ATOMS: atom_id res chain seq x y z
N MET A 1 -35.62 -44.92 -24.08
CA MET A 1 -34.19 -44.97 -24.48
C MET A 1 -33.35 -44.95 -23.21
N PRO A 2 -32.50 -45.95 -22.93
CA PRO A 2 -31.69 -45.94 -21.72
C PRO A 2 -30.50 -44.98 -21.87
N ILE A 3 -30.45 -43.96 -21.01
CA ILE A 3 -29.32 -43.03 -20.90
C ILE A 3 -28.20 -43.77 -20.17
N LYS A 4 -27.17 -44.21 -20.90
CA LYS A 4 -25.99 -44.83 -20.28
C LYS A 4 -25.18 -43.76 -19.52
N PRO A 5 -24.88 -43.95 -18.23
CA PRO A 5 -24.09 -43.00 -17.47
C PRO A 5 -22.66 -42.97 -18.00
N LYS A 6 -22.21 -41.78 -18.42
CA LYS A 6 -20.85 -41.54 -18.91
C LYS A 6 -19.90 -41.57 -17.71
N LYS A 7 -19.19 -42.69 -17.50
CA LYS A 7 -18.20 -42.82 -16.43
C LYS A 7 -17.11 -41.76 -16.63
N PRO A 8 -16.87 -40.87 -15.65
CA PRO A 8 -15.85 -39.84 -15.79
C PRO A 8 -14.47 -40.51 -15.85
N ASN A 9 -13.64 -40.10 -16.82
CA ASN A 9 -12.26 -40.53 -16.90
C ASN A 9 -11.46 -39.84 -15.79
N VAL A 10 -11.45 -40.47 -14.61
CA VAL A 10 -10.83 -39.96 -13.37
C VAL A 10 -9.41 -39.45 -13.61
N LEU A 11 -8.61 -40.18 -14.41
CA LEU A 11 -7.25 -39.78 -14.76
C LEU A 11 -7.18 -38.43 -15.51
N LYS A 12 -8.08 -38.18 -16.47
CA LYS A 12 -8.15 -36.90 -17.19
C LYS A 12 -8.61 -35.78 -16.25
N SER A 13 -9.50 -36.09 -15.31
CA SER A 13 -9.94 -35.13 -14.29
C SER A 13 -8.79 -34.74 -13.36
N LEU A 14 -7.96 -35.71 -12.95
CA LEU A 14 -6.79 -35.48 -12.12
C LEU A 14 -5.71 -34.66 -12.85
N ILE A 15 -5.44 -34.97 -14.12
CA ILE A 15 -4.49 -34.20 -14.94
C ILE A 15 -4.96 -32.75 -15.09
N ASN A 16 -6.24 -32.53 -15.41
CA ASN A 16 -6.80 -31.19 -15.53
C ASN A 16 -6.72 -30.42 -14.19
N LEU A 17 -6.94 -31.11 -13.06
CA LEU A 17 -6.82 -30.51 -11.74
C LEU A 17 -5.36 -30.09 -11.44
N MET A 18 -4.39 -30.93 -11.78
CA MET A 18 -2.96 -30.63 -11.59
C MET A 18 -2.50 -29.47 -12.47
N VAL A 19 -2.96 -29.41 -13.72
CA VAL A 19 -2.69 -28.29 -14.63
C VAL A 19 -3.32 -26.99 -14.10
N LEU A 20 -4.55 -27.05 -13.61
CA LEU A 20 -5.24 -25.89 -13.03
C LEU A 20 -4.52 -25.38 -11.77
N LEU A 21 -4.15 -26.28 -10.86
CA LEU A 21 -3.37 -25.95 -9.66
C LEU A 21 -2.00 -25.36 -10.03
N GLY A 22 -1.31 -25.92 -11.03
CA GLY A 22 -0.03 -25.39 -11.52
C GLY A 22 -0.16 -23.98 -12.10
N ILE A 23 -1.18 -23.72 -12.91
CA ILE A 23 -1.46 -22.38 -13.46
C ILE A 23 -1.78 -21.39 -12.33
N ILE A 24 -2.56 -21.79 -11.33
CA ILE A 24 -2.86 -20.95 -10.16
C ILE A 24 -1.58 -20.60 -9.40
N LEU A 25 -0.71 -21.58 -9.15
CA LEU A 25 0.57 -21.36 -8.46
C LEU A 25 1.47 -20.38 -9.25
N ILE A 26 1.60 -20.58 -10.56
CA ILE A 26 2.38 -19.71 -11.45
C ILE A 26 1.83 -18.27 -11.43
N VAL A 27 0.51 -18.10 -11.45
CA VAL A 27 -0.14 -16.77 -11.37
C VAL A 27 0.09 -16.12 -10.01
N VAL A 28 0.02 -16.86 -8.91
CA VAL A 28 0.24 -16.35 -7.55
C VAL A 28 1.69 -15.88 -7.33
N GLU A 29 2.66 -16.66 -7.78
CA GLU A 29 4.08 -16.31 -7.69
C GLU A 29 4.42 -15.09 -8.56
N PHE A 30 3.88 -15.04 -9.78
CA PHE A 30 4.06 -13.89 -10.67
C PHE A 30 3.41 -12.61 -10.14
N SER A 31 2.25 -12.72 -9.49
CA SER A 31 1.56 -11.59 -8.86
C SER A 31 2.34 -11.03 -7.67
N ARG A 32 2.95 -11.89 -6.83
CA ARG A 32 3.79 -11.45 -5.71
C ARG A 32 5.02 -10.68 -6.17
N ASN A 33 5.66 -11.09 -7.27
CA ASN A 33 6.86 -10.42 -7.77
C ASN A 33 6.56 -9.08 -8.48
N ARG A 34 5.33 -8.87 -8.96
CA ARG A 34 4.95 -7.67 -9.71
C ARG A 34 4.26 -6.60 -8.86
N PHE A 35 3.80 -6.93 -7.66
CA PHE A 35 3.03 -6.01 -6.80
C PHE A 35 3.47 -5.88 -5.33
N PRO A 36 4.75 -6.05 -4.93
CA PRO A 36 5.12 -5.83 -3.53
C PRO A 36 4.98 -4.35 -3.12
N ALA A 37 5.24 -3.42 -4.04
CA ALA A 37 5.18 -1.98 -3.77
C ALA A 37 3.74 -1.44 -3.65
N LEU A 38 2.81 -1.92 -4.50
CA LEU A 38 1.42 -1.47 -4.50
C LEU A 38 0.64 -2.03 -3.31
N ILE A 39 0.92 -3.30 -2.93
CA ILE A 39 0.35 -3.88 -1.72
C ILE A 39 0.87 -3.12 -0.49
N SER A 40 2.18 -2.83 -0.41
CA SER A 40 2.74 -2.04 0.69
C SER A 40 2.15 -0.62 0.80
N SER A 41 1.80 0.02 -0.33
CA SER A 41 1.15 1.36 -0.30
C SER A 41 -0.34 1.30 0.03
N VAL A 42 -1.05 0.24 -0.37
CA VAL A 42 -2.49 0.06 -0.12
C VAL A 42 -2.76 -0.54 1.27
N THR A 43 -1.85 -1.37 1.79
CA THR A 43 -1.95 -1.96 3.13
C THR A 43 -1.25 -1.16 4.22
N LYS A 44 -0.76 0.05 3.92
CA LYS A 44 -0.39 1.06 4.94
C LYS A 44 -1.46 2.15 5.02
N PRO A 45 -2.60 1.93 5.71
CA PRO A 45 -3.33 3.04 6.28
C PRO A 45 -2.42 3.64 7.36
N GLY A 46 -1.77 4.78 7.11
CA GLY A 46 -0.86 5.32 8.14
C GLY A 46 0.04 6.49 7.79
N CYS A 47 0.22 6.86 6.52
CA CYS A 47 1.04 8.03 6.17
C CYS A 47 0.22 9.32 6.13
N VAL A 48 -0.39 9.63 7.28
CA VAL A 48 -1.33 10.75 7.47
C VAL A 48 -0.68 11.94 8.16
N ILE A 49 0.63 11.94 8.36
CA ILE A 49 1.31 13.07 8.99
C ILE A 49 1.88 13.95 7.88
N LYS A 50 1.51 15.22 7.90
CA LYS A 50 1.87 16.21 6.87
C LYS A 50 3.04 17.04 7.36
N GLY A 51 4.19 16.99 6.68
CA GLY A 51 5.35 17.83 6.98
C GLY A 51 5.52 18.98 5.99
N ASN A 52 5.23 20.21 6.41
CA ASN A 52 5.42 21.44 5.62
C ASN A 52 6.61 22.31 6.08
N ILE A 53 7.13 23.10 5.16
CA ILE A 53 8.19 24.06 5.42
C ILE A 53 7.57 25.45 5.39
N SER A 54 7.58 26.13 6.55
CA SER A 54 7.04 27.48 6.66
C SER A 54 7.76 28.41 5.67
N VAL A 55 7.01 28.99 4.74
CA VAL A 55 7.55 29.89 3.71
C VAL A 55 8.28 31.10 4.34
N ASN A 56 7.80 31.58 5.49
CA ASN A 56 8.33 32.78 6.13
C ASN A 56 9.56 32.52 7.00
N THR A 57 9.65 31.32 7.61
CA THR A 57 10.69 31.02 8.63
C THR A 57 11.63 29.89 8.23
N GLY A 58 11.30 29.13 7.19
CA GLY A 58 12.02 27.90 6.81
C GLY A 58 11.86 26.76 7.81
N ASN A 59 11.00 26.91 8.82
CA ASN A 59 10.80 25.90 9.84
C ASN A 59 10.10 24.67 9.28
N LYS A 60 10.65 23.50 9.59
CA LYS A 60 10.10 22.19 9.26
C LYS A 60 9.09 21.78 10.33
N ASN A 61 7.81 21.87 10.00
CA ASN A 61 6.74 21.53 10.93
C ASN A 61 5.96 20.32 10.44
N TYR A 62 5.48 19.49 11.36
CA TYR A 62 4.59 18.38 11.04
C TYR A 62 3.22 18.54 11.73
N HIS A 63 2.19 18.10 11.02
CA HIS A 63 0.79 18.20 11.42
C HIS A 63 0.18 16.79 11.44
N LEU A 64 -0.38 16.40 12.58
CA LEU A 64 -1.15 15.17 12.73
C LEU A 64 -2.60 15.37 12.28
N PHE A 65 -3.23 14.25 11.90
CA PHE A 65 -4.67 14.23 11.64
C PHE A 65 -5.46 14.74 12.86
N GLY A 66 -6.39 15.68 12.64
CA GLY A 66 -7.21 16.31 13.68
C GLY A 66 -6.62 17.58 14.32
N MET A 67 -5.42 18.02 13.90
CA MET A 67 -4.93 19.37 14.25
C MET A 67 -5.66 20.43 13.41
N GLU A 68 -5.78 21.65 13.95
CA GLU A 68 -6.52 22.76 13.31
C GLU A 68 -6.01 23.04 11.89
N ASP A 69 -4.69 23.12 11.73
CA ASP A 69 -4.05 23.41 10.45
C ASP A 69 -3.83 22.20 9.55
N TYR A 70 -4.25 21.00 9.97
CA TYR A 70 -3.98 19.79 9.20
C TYR A 70 -4.60 19.83 7.80
N GLU A 71 -5.85 20.29 7.68
CA GLU A 71 -6.55 20.38 6.40
C GLU A 71 -5.99 21.49 5.51
N ASN A 72 -5.61 22.61 6.11
CA ASN A 72 -5.03 23.76 5.40
C ASN A 72 -3.59 23.52 4.95
N THR A 73 -2.89 22.57 5.57
CA THR A 73 -1.53 22.20 5.20
C THR A 73 -1.54 21.41 3.89
N ILE A 74 -1.04 22.04 2.84
CA ILE A 74 -0.81 21.43 1.52
C ILE A 74 0.67 21.16 1.39
N ILE A 75 1.02 19.93 1.01
CA ILE A 75 2.40 19.48 0.87
C ILE A 75 2.89 19.72 -0.55
N ASP A 76 4.04 20.39 -0.66
CA ASP A 76 4.78 20.65 -1.88
C ASP A 76 6.12 19.88 -1.90
N PRO A 77 6.16 18.71 -2.57
CA PRO A 77 7.38 17.91 -2.65
C PRO A 77 8.57 18.62 -3.29
N MET A 78 8.35 19.65 -4.12
CA MET A 78 9.43 20.41 -4.77
C MET A 78 10.21 21.27 -3.77
N LYS A 79 9.58 21.63 -2.66
CA LYS A 79 10.23 22.35 -1.54
C LYS A 79 10.87 21.39 -0.53
N GLY A 80 10.77 20.08 -0.74
CA GLY A 80 11.22 19.06 0.20
C GLY A 80 10.22 18.76 1.33
N GLU A 81 8.97 19.20 1.18
CA GLU A 81 7.86 18.81 2.04
C GLU A 81 7.41 17.37 1.71
N LYS A 82 6.88 16.65 2.70
CA LYS A 82 6.49 15.25 2.50
C LYS A 82 5.47 14.77 3.52
N TRP A 83 4.83 13.66 3.20
CA TRP A 83 4.05 12.89 4.14
C TRP A 83 4.93 11.88 4.87
N PHE A 84 4.57 11.61 6.11
CA PHE A 84 5.25 10.66 6.98
C PHE A 84 4.26 9.66 7.54
N CYS A 85 4.78 8.49 7.92
CA CYS A 85 3.99 7.40 8.45
C CYS A 85 4.12 7.24 9.98
N THR A 86 5.14 7.85 10.60
CA THR A 86 5.34 7.82 12.06
C THR A 86 6.01 9.11 12.53
N GLU A 87 5.64 9.64 13.70
CA GLU A 87 6.28 10.82 14.32
C GLU A 87 7.80 10.61 14.56
N SER A 88 8.22 9.36 14.75
CA SER A 88 9.64 9.00 14.90
C SER A 88 10.50 9.32 13.67
N GLU A 89 9.91 9.26 12.47
CA GLU A 89 10.62 9.59 11.22
C GLU A 89 10.82 11.12 11.06
N GLU A 90 9.91 11.91 11.64
CA GLU A 90 9.91 13.37 11.60
C GLU A 90 11.00 13.97 12.49
N ILE A 91 11.06 13.52 13.75
CA ILE A 91 12.05 13.99 14.72
C ILE A 91 13.47 13.70 14.22
N ALA A 92 13.68 12.52 13.62
CA ALA A 92 14.99 12.13 13.08
C ALA A 92 15.50 13.04 11.95
N ASN A 93 14.58 13.71 11.23
CA ASN A 93 14.90 14.61 10.11
C ASN A 93 14.84 16.11 10.48
N GLY A 94 14.75 16.42 11.79
CA GLY A 94 14.72 17.79 12.29
C GLY A 94 13.37 18.50 12.16
N TRP A 95 12.28 17.76 12.01
CA TRP A 95 10.92 18.30 11.98
C TRP A 95 10.40 18.50 13.41
N LYS A 96 9.63 19.57 13.61
CA LYS A 96 9.00 19.91 14.89
C LYS A 96 7.50 19.78 14.78
N LYS A 97 6.83 19.42 15.87
CA LYS A 97 5.37 19.40 15.90
C LYS A 97 4.85 20.82 15.71
N ALA A 98 3.89 21.01 14.82
CA ALA A 98 3.22 22.29 14.72
C ALA A 98 2.56 22.64 16.07
N PRO A 99 2.50 23.93 16.45
CA PRO A 99 1.64 24.35 17.55
C PRO A 99 0.20 23.90 17.28
N ARG A 100 -0.55 23.63 18.35
CA ARG A 100 -1.97 23.26 18.21
C ARG A 100 -2.78 24.44 17.71
#